data_AF-U2VAA7-F1
#
_entry.id   AF-U2VAA7-F1
#
_cell.length_a   1.000
_cell.length_b   1.000
_cell.length_c   1.000
_cell.angle_alpha   90.00
_cell.angle_beta   90.00
_cell.angle_gamma   90.00
#
_symmetry.space_group_name_H-M   'P 1'
#
loop_
_entity.id
_entity.type
_entity.pdbx_description
1 polymer ?
#
loop_
_entity_poly.entity_id
_entity_poly.type
_entity_poly.pdbx_seq_one_letter_code
_entity_poly.pdbx_strand_id
1 'polypeptide(L)'
;MLGPQKMEVLAMGCDDKALTVTVELAPETARVASEQAARAGVGLDEYVRALVAEEVERRRPWRFEIEFDEQKAREHGYDVETLYEYVGKNVEPMGNVRVGRGTWQVRDGADEFRAQPVALSDLVRMGWVMENVASITSYDEDGTPEDYLQVIKEVSPQLLDPMQKPCARKPSGT
;
A
#
# COMPACT_ATOMS: atom_id res chain seq x y z
N MET A 1 0.17 -40.74 -12.61
CA MET A 1 -0.29 -39.52 -11.92
C MET A 1 0.85 -38.53 -11.97
N LEU A 2 0.65 -37.34 -12.56
CA LEU A 2 1.66 -36.27 -12.52
C LEU A 2 1.70 -35.72 -11.09
N GLY A 3 2.89 -35.76 -10.48
CA GLY A 3 3.11 -35.18 -9.15
C GLY A 3 3.04 -33.65 -9.17
N PRO A 4 3.04 -32.99 -7.99
CA PRO A 4 3.10 -31.53 -7.91
C PRO A 4 4.35 -31.01 -8.63
N GLN A 5 4.20 -29.88 -9.34
CA GLN A 5 5.33 -29.22 -9.97
C GLN A 5 5.94 -28.22 -8.98
N LYS A 6 7.23 -28.35 -8.74
CA LYS A 6 8.00 -27.44 -7.88
C LYS A 6 8.82 -26.51 -8.76
N MET A 7 8.73 -25.21 -8.52
CA MET A 7 9.41 -24.18 -9.30
C MET A 7 10.11 -23.21 -8.35
N GLU A 8 11.36 -22.87 -8.66
CA GLU A 8 12.08 -21.80 -7.97
C GLU A 8 11.93 -20.50 -8.76
N VAL A 9 11.45 -19.48 -8.08
CA VAL A 9 11.16 -18.16 -8.65
C VAL A 9 12.01 -17.14 -7.92
N LEU A 10 12.75 -16.34 -8.69
CA LEU A 10 13.44 -15.17 -8.17
C LEU A 10 12.48 -13.98 -8.17
N ALA A 11 12.17 -13.49 -6.97
CA ALA A 11 11.47 -12.23 -6.74
C ALA A 11 12.45 -11.21 -6.15
N MET A 12 12.24 -9.91 -6.37
CA MET A 12 13.03 -8.87 -5.70
C MET A 12 12.38 -8.52 -4.37
N GLY A 13 13.12 -8.67 -3.26
CA GLY A 13 12.68 -8.22 -1.93
C GLY A 13 12.94 -6.74 -1.69
N CYS A 14 12.47 -6.21 -0.55
CA CYS A 14 12.61 -4.79 -0.19
C CYS A 14 14.06 -4.27 -0.18
N ASP A 15 15.06 -5.11 0.11
CA ASP A 15 16.47 -4.69 0.25
C ASP A 15 17.28 -4.69 -1.07
N ASP A 16 16.65 -4.66 -2.25
CA ASP A 16 17.29 -5.02 -3.55
C ASP A 16 17.95 -6.42 -3.53
N LYS A 17 17.61 -7.25 -2.55
CA LYS A 17 18.08 -8.63 -2.44
C LYS A 17 17.15 -9.54 -3.23
N ALA A 18 17.76 -10.36 -4.07
CA ALA A 18 17.11 -11.49 -4.70
C ALA A 18 16.54 -12.42 -3.63
N LEU A 19 15.22 -12.55 -3.60
CA LEU A 19 14.49 -13.48 -2.75
C LEU A 19 14.10 -14.69 -3.60
N THR A 20 14.62 -15.87 -3.24
CA THR A 20 14.22 -17.11 -3.90
C THR A 20 12.96 -17.64 -3.23
N VAL A 21 11.85 -17.59 -3.98
CA VAL A 21 10.56 -18.15 -3.58
C VAL A 21 10.40 -19.52 -4.23
N THR A 22 10.09 -20.53 -3.43
CA THR A 22 9.72 -21.85 -3.94
C THR A 22 8.20 -21.91 -4.08
N VAL A 23 7.71 -22.20 -5.27
CA VAL A 23 6.28 -22.37 -5.56
C VAL A 23 6.00 -23.84 -5.85
N GLU A 24 5.05 -24.41 -5.11
CA GLU A 24 4.52 -25.75 -5.37
C GLU A 24 3.12 -25.63 -5.95
N LEU A 25 2.97 -26.08 -7.20
CA LEU A 25 1.70 -26.07 -7.91
C LEU A 25 1.06 -27.45 -7.85
N ALA A 26 -0.18 -27.49 -7.33
CA ALA A 26 -1.02 -28.66 -7.48
C ALA A 26 -1.26 -28.97 -8.98
N PRO A 27 -1.48 -30.23 -9.37
CA PRO A 27 -1.61 -30.61 -10.77
C PRO A 27 -2.67 -29.84 -11.56
N GLU A 28 -3.79 -29.51 -10.91
CA GLU A 28 -4.87 -28.72 -11.52
C GLU A 28 -4.46 -27.26 -11.73
N THR A 29 -3.82 -26.64 -10.73
CA THR A 29 -3.28 -25.28 -10.80
C THR A 29 -2.20 -25.17 -11.88
N ALA A 30 -1.30 -26.15 -11.97
CA ALA A 30 -0.27 -26.20 -13.01
C ALA A 30 -0.86 -26.25 -14.42
N ARG A 31 -1.96 -27.01 -14.61
CA ARG A 31 -2.68 -27.05 -15.90
C ARG A 31 -3.30 -25.70 -16.25
N VAL A 32 -4.02 -25.08 -15.32
CA VAL A 32 -4.65 -23.77 -15.55
C VAL A 32 -3.60 -22.69 -15.84
N ALA A 33 -2.53 -22.64 -15.05
CA ALA A 33 -1.43 -21.71 -15.26
C ALA A 33 -0.74 -21.94 -16.61
N SER A 34 -0.56 -23.19 -17.04
CA SER A 34 0.02 -23.51 -18.36
C SER A 34 -0.85 -23.02 -19.52
N GLU A 35 -2.17 -23.20 -19.40
CA GLU A 35 -3.13 -22.71 -20.41
C GLU A 35 -3.14 -21.17 -20.47
N GLN A 36 -3.06 -20.50 -19.32
CA GLN A 36 -2.99 -19.04 -19.26
C GLN A 36 -1.66 -18.51 -19.80
N ALA A 37 -0.53 -19.13 -19.45
CA ALA A 37 0.79 -18.80 -19.98
C ALA A 37 0.82 -18.92 -21.52
N ALA A 38 0.27 -20.02 -22.07
CA ALA A 38 0.16 -20.23 -23.50
C ALA A 38 -0.71 -19.17 -24.20
N ARG A 39 -1.83 -18.75 -23.58
CA ARG A 39 -2.66 -17.65 -24.09
C ARG A 39 -1.94 -16.30 -24.08
N ALA A 40 -1.08 -16.09 -23.10
CA ALA A 40 -0.24 -14.90 -22.97
C ALA A 40 1.03 -14.96 -23.85
N GLY A 41 1.33 -16.10 -24.48
CA GLY A 41 2.50 -16.29 -25.34
C GLY A 41 3.83 -16.40 -24.57
N VAL A 42 3.79 -16.73 -23.28
CA VAL A 42 4.97 -16.83 -22.40
C VAL A 42 5.15 -18.25 -21.86
N GLY A 43 6.35 -18.56 -21.35
CA GLY A 43 6.61 -19.81 -20.63
C GLY A 43 5.85 -19.87 -19.30
N LEU A 44 5.56 -21.09 -18.80
CA LEU A 44 4.92 -21.28 -17.49
C LEU A 44 5.76 -20.65 -16.37
N ASP A 45 7.08 -20.75 -16.45
CA ASP A 45 8.02 -20.18 -15.49
C ASP A 45 8.00 -18.65 -15.48
N GLU A 46 7.94 -18.02 -16.66
CA GLU A 46 7.81 -16.58 -16.79
C GLU A 46 6.45 -16.10 -16.27
N TYR A 47 5.37 -16.82 -16.59
CA TYR A 47 4.03 -16.51 -16.12
C TYR A 47 3.92 -16.60 -14.59
N VAL A 48 4.40 -17.70 -14.00
CA VAL A 48 4.40 -17.89 -12.55
C VAL A 48 5.32 -16.87 -11.87
N ARG A 49 6.47 -16.53 -12.47
CA ARG A 49 7.33 -15.46 -11.96
C ARG A 49 6.61 -14.12 -11.92
N ALA A 50 5.89 -13.75 -12.98
CA ALA A 50 5.12 -12.51 -13.02
C ALA A 50 4.03 -12.48 -11.92
N LEU A 51 3.30 -13.58 -11.74
CA LEU A 51 2.28 -13.68 -10.69
C LEU A 51 2.89 -13.58 -9.27
N VAL A 52 4.00 -14.25 -9.02
CA VAL A 52 4.70 -14.17 -7.73
C VAL A 52 5.25 -12.77 -7.51
N ALA A 53 5.82 -12.14 -8.53
CA ALA A 53 6.32 -10.77 -8.42
C ALA A 53 5.18 -9.77 -8.12
N GLU A 54 4.03 -9.91 -8.78
CA GLU A 54 2.82 -9.12 -8.49
C GLU A 54 2.34 -9.35 -7.05
N GLU A 55 2.29 -10.60 -6.59
CA GLU A 55 1.88 -10.92 -5.23
C GLU A 55 2.84 -10.36 -4.17
N VAL A 56 4.16 -10.47 -4.41
CA VAL A 56 5.19 -9.92 -3.53
C VAL A 56 5.08 -8.40 -3.47
N GLU A 57 4.86 -7.75 -4.62
CA GLU A 57 4.65 -6.30 -4.67
C GLU A 57 3.38 -5.90 -3.91
N ARG A 58 2.29 -6.65 -4.09
CA ARG A 58 1.01 -6.42 -3.40
C ARG A 58 1.13 -6.58 -1.88
N ARG A 59 1.92 -7.56 -1.43
CA ARG A 59 2.16 -7.85 -0.01
C ARG A 59 3.39 -7.14 0.55
N ARG A 60 3.90 -6.09 -0.11
CA ARG A 60 5.01 -5.34 0.45
C ARG A 60 4.65 -4.85 1.86
N PRO A 61 5.45 -5.20 2.88
CA PRO A 61 5.17 -4.83 4.25
C PRO A 61 5.45 -3.35 4.46
N TRP A 62 4.94 -2.82 5.57
CA TRP A 62 5.24 -1.47 6.03
C TRP A 62 4.95 -0.40 4.96
N ARG A 63 3.77 -0.49 4.35
CA ARG A 63 3.25 0.50 3.40
C ARG A 63 1.86 0.93 3.79
N PHE A 64 1.40 2.05 3.26
CA PHE A 64 0.02 2.46 3.38
C PHE A 64 -0.49 3.08 2.09
N GLU A 65 -1.77 2.89 1.87
CA GLU A 65 -2.54 3.47 0.79
C GLU A 65 -3.56 4.44 1.38
N ILE A 66 -3.73 5.59 0.73
CA ILE A 66 -4.76 6.58 1.05
C ILE A 66 -5.46 6.97 -0.24
N GLU A 67 -6.78 6.93 -0.21
CA GLU A 67 -7.64 7.37 -1.31
C GLU A 67 -8.48 8.56 -0.87
N PHE A 68 -8.46 9.62 -1.66
CA PHE A 68 -9.32 10.78 -1.42
C PHE A 68 -10.62 10.68 -2.23
N ASP A 69 -11.73 11.05 -1.60
CA ASP A 69 -13.02 11.26 -2.24
C ASP A 69 -12.93 12.53 -3.10
N GLU A 70 -12.93 12.37 -4.42
CA GLU A 70 -12.82 13.48 -5.36
C GLU A 70 -13.96 14.50 -5.23
N GLN A 71 -15.16 14.05 -4.88
CA GLN A 71 -16.29 14.96 -4.72
C GLN A 71 -16.09 15.82 -3.46
N LYS A 72 -15.76 15.22 -2.32
CA LYS A 72 -15.46 15.97 -1.09
C LYS A 72 -14.27 16.90 -1.27
N ALA A 73 -13.20 16.43 -1.92
CA ALA A 73 -12.03 17.24 -2.24
C ALA A 73 -12.44 18.50 -3.02
N ARG A 74 -13.25 18.34 -4.08
CA ARG A 74 -13.76 19.48 -4.86
C ARG A 74 -14.66 20.41 -4.04
N GLU A 75 -15.56 19.87 -3.22
CA GLU A 75 -16.43 20.65 -2.33
C GLU A 75 -15.64 21.48 -1.31
N HIS A 76 -14.50 20.96 -0.85
CA HIS A 76 -13.56 21.65 0.03
C HIS A 76 -12.50 22.50 -0.73
N GLY A 77 -12.58 22.57 -2.06
CA GLY A 77 -11.71 23.41 -2.89
C GLY A 77 -10.32 22.84 -3.16
N TYR A 78 -10.16 21.52 -3.08
CA TYR A 78 -8.94 20.81 -3.39
C TYR A 78 -9.03 20.04 -4.71
N ASP A 79 -7.89 19.97 -5.40
CA ASP A 79 -7.60 18.94 -6.40
C ASP A 79 -6.93 17.74 -5.70
N VAL A 80 -7.28 16.52 -6.09
CA VAL A 80 -6.79 15.31 -5.40
C VAL A 80 -5.30 15.05 -5.61
N GLU A 81 -4.72 15.44 -6.76
CA GLU A 81 -3.27 15.32 -6.95
C GLU A 81 -2.52 16.23 -5.99
N THR A 82 -3.05 17.45 -5.79
CA THR A 82 -2.52 18.38 -4.79
C THR A 82 -2.59 17.80 -3.37
N LEU A 83 -3.67 17.10 -3.02
CA LEU A 83 -3.76 16.41 -1.72
C LEU A 83 -2.69 15.32 -1.58
N TYR A 84 -2.42 14.52 -2.61
CA TYR A 84 -1.36 13.52 -2.58
C TYR A 84 0.03 14.15 -2.44
N GLU A 85 0.29 15.30 -3.07
CA GLU A 85 1.53 16.06 -2.85
C GLU A 85 1.67 16.51 -1.40
N TYR A 86 0.59 16.96 -0.77
CA TYR A 86 0.60 17.33 0.64
C TYR A 86 0.82 16.15 1.56
N VAL A 87 0.26 14.98 1.27
CA VAL A 87 0.59 13.75 2.01
C VAL A 87 2.10 13.52 1.95
N GLY A 88 2.69 13.51 0.74
CA GLY A 88 4.13 13.30 0.55
C GLY A 88 4.99 14.26 1.37
N LYS A 89 4.68 15.56 1.33
CA LYS A 89 5.39 16.60 2.11
C LYS A 89 5.38 16.36 3.62
N ASN A 90 4.36 15.70 4.16
CA ASN A 90 4.26 15.40 5.59
C ASN A 90 4.91 14.06 5.97
N VAL A 91 4.76 13.03 5.15
CA VAL A 91 5.16 11.65 5.52
C VAL A 91 6.57 11.27 5.09
N GLU A 92 7.11 11.87 4.03
CA GLU A 92 8.46 11.54 3.54
C GLU A 92 9.59 11.93 4.50
N PRO A 93 9.53 13.08 5.21
CA PRO A 93 10.47 13.40 6.28
C PRO A 93 10.45 12.40 7.45
N MET A 94 9.36 11.65 7.61
CA MET A 94 9.19 10.64 8.66
C MET A 94 9.78 9.27 8.27
N GLY A 95 10.46 9.18 7.12
CA GLY A 95 11.08 7.94 6.65
C GLY A 95 10.24 7.14 5.67
N ASN A 96 9.22 7.75 5.06
CA ASN A 96 8.46 7.13 3.98
C ASN A 96 8.96 7.60 2.60
N VAL A 97 8.58 6.88 1.55
CA VAL A 97 8.84 7.22 0.14
C VAL A 97 7.58 6.91 -0.67
N ARG A 98 7.23 7.80 -1.60
CA ARG A 98 6.10 7.57 -2.51
C ARG A 98 6.48 6.53 -3.56
N VAL A 99 5.69 5.47 -3.64
CA VAL A 99 5.88 4.37 -4.62
C VAL A 99 4.76 4.32 -5.66
N GLY A 100 3.66 5.04 -5.41
CA GLY A 100 2.53 5.13 -6.33
C GLY A 100 1.64 6.33 -6.02
N ARG A 101 0.58 6.50 -6.81
CA ARG A 101 -0.49 7.46 -6.50
C ARG A 101 -1.24 6.96 -5.26
N GLY A 102 -1.29 7.77 -4.22
CA GLY A 102 -1.93 7.37 -2.97
C GLY A 102 -1.14 6.34 -2.15
N THR A 103 0.08 5.96 -2.55
CA THR A 103 0.82 4.87 -1.91
C THR A 103 2.20 5.32 -1.44
N TRP A 104 2.48 5.07 -0.16
CA TRP A 104 3.77 5.29 0.47
C TRP A 104 4.26 4.03 1.16
N GLN A 105 5.57 3.82 1.12
CA GLN A 105 6.26 2.73 1.80
C GLN A 105 7.30 3.30 2.75
N VAL A 106 7.61 2.59 3.84
CA VAL A 106 8.80 2.86 4.63
C VAL A 106 10.04 2.75 3.72
N ARG A 107 10.90 3.76 3.77
CA ARG A 107 12.15 3.80 3.01
C ARG A 107 13.12 2.75 3.56
N ASP A 108 13.87 2.11 2.68
CA ASP A 108 14.90 1.16 3.08
C ASP A 108 15.87 1.76 4.11
N GLY A 109 16.11 1.00 5.18
CA GLY A 109 16.95 1.40 6.30
C GLY A 109 16.30 2.38 7.31
N ALA A 110 15.04 2.76 7.13
CA ALA A 110 14.28 3.47 8.16
C ALA A 110 13.69 2.51 9.21
N ASP A 111 13.39 3.03 10.40
CA ASP A 111 12.72 2.28 11.47
C ASP A 111 11.23 2.14 11.14
N GLU A 112 10.84 0.97 10.66
CA GLU A 112 9.47 0.64 10.24
C GLU A 112 8.42 0.77 11.35
N PHE A 113 8.78 0.43 12.59
CA PHE A 113 7.92 0.59 13.77
C PHE A 113 7.73 2.06 14.17
N ARG A 114 8.43 2.99 13.50
CA ARG A 114 8.26 4.43 13.66
C ARG A 114 7.74 5.12 12.42
N ALA A 115 8.29 4.82 11.25
CA ALA A 115 8.07 5.60 10.04
C ALA A 115 6.61 5.59 9.57
N GLN A 116 6.02 4.40 9.40
CA GLN A 116 4.61 4.28 9.00
C GLN A 116 3.66 4.64 10.16
N PRO A 117 3.82 4.11 11.39
CA PRO A 117 2.89 4.43 12.48
C PRO A 117 2.81 5.92 12.81
N VAL A 118 3.95 6.64 12.81
CA VAL A 118 3.96 8.09 13.07
C VAL A 118 3.30 8.86 11.93
N ALA A 119 3.56 8.50 10.67
CA ALA A 119 2.94 9.12 9.51
C ALA A 119 1.42 8.99 9.53
N LEU A 120 0.90 7.77 9.73
CA LEU A 120 -0.54 7.52 9.83
C LEU A 120 -1.15 8.29 11.01
N SER A 121 -0.49 8.28 12.16
CA SER A 121 -0.96 9.02 13.34
C SER A 121 -1.05 10.53 13.09
N ASP A 122 -0.10 11.12 12.36
CA ASP A 122 -0.11 12.55 12.05
C ASP A 122 -1.19 12.90 11.02
N LEU A 123 -1.29 12.12 9.93
CA LEU A 123 -2.27 12.32 8.87
C LEU A 123 -3.71 12.34 9.40
N VAL A 124 -4.08 11.40 10.28
CA VAL A 124 -5.46 11.31 10.79
C VAL A 124 -5.83 12.46 11.74
N ARG A 125 -4.85 13.21 12.22
CA ARG A 125 -5.06 14.45 13.00
C ARG A 125 -5.26 15.67 12.11
N MET A 126 -4.91 15.59 10.82
CA MET A 126 -5.11 16.69 9.88
C MET A 126 -6.57 16.74 9.42
N GLY A 127 -7.22 17.90 9.60
CA GLY A 127 -8.61 18.11 9.18
C GLY A 127 -8.80 17.84 7.69
N TRP A 128 -7.96 18.45 6.85
CA TRP A 128 -8.04 18.29 5.40
C TRP A 128 -7.87 16.85 4.92
N VAL A 129 -7.16 15.98 5.67
CA VAL A 129 -7.09 14.55 5.34
C VAL A 129 -8.44 13.92 5.64
N MET A 130 -8.90 14.01 6.89
CA MET A 130 -10.09 13.27 7.34
C MET A 130 -11.40 13.80 6.77
N GLU A 131 -11.46 15.06 6.36
CA GLU A 131 -12.60 15.66 5.66
C GLU A 131 -12.73 15.18 4.20
N ASN A 132 -11.63 14.72 3.59
CA ASN A 132 -11.57 14.36 2.17
C ASN A 132 -11.25 12.89 1.92
N VAL A 133 -10.87 12.12 2.93
CA VAL A 133 -10.47 10.72 2.77
C VAL A 133 -11.68 9.82 2.51
N ALA A 134 -11.53 8.93 1.54
CA ALA A 134 -12.45 7.83 1.26
C ALA A 134 -12.01 6.56 2.00
N SER A 135 -10.71 6.24 1.95
CA SER A 135 -10.14 5.06 2.56
C SER A 135 -8.68 5.29 3.00
N ILE A 136 -8.25 4.57 4.04
CA ILE A 136 -6.84 4.41 4.40
C ILE A 136 -6.63 2.92 4.64
N THR A 137 -5.68 2.32 3.94
CA THR A 137 -5.29 0.92 4.11
C THR A 137 -3.85 0.86 4.58
N SER A 138 -3.60 0.22 5.71
CA SER A 138 -2.25 -0.03 6.23
C SER A 138 -1.86 -1.48 6.02
N TYR A 139 -0.56 -1.72 5.82
CA TYR A 139 0.04 -3.04 5.69
C TYR A 139 1.16 -3.18 6.71
N ASP A 140 1.08 -4.22 7.54
CA ASP A 140 2.06 -4.53 8.58
C ASP A 140 3.19 -5.44 8.05
N GLU A 141 3.91 -6.10 8.96
CA GLU A 141 5.02 -7.03 8.65
C GLU A 141 4.60 -8.18 7.71
N ASP A 142 3.36 -8.66 7.81
CA ASP A 142 2.85 -9.77 6.99
C ASP A 142 2.26 -9.30 5.66
N GLY A 143 2.25 -7.99 5.41
CA GLY A 143 1.65 -7.39 4.22
C GLY A 143 0.13 -7.59 4.15
N THR A 144 -0.52 -7.80 5.30
CA THR A 144 -1.98 -7.96 5.37
C THR A 144 -2.64 -6.59 5.35
N PRO A 145 -3.59 -6.33 4.42
CA PRO A 145 -4.30 -5.06 4.39
C PRO A 145 -5.24 -4.93 5.60
N GLU A 146 -5.18 -3.80 6.28
CA GLU A 146 -6.08 -3.43 7.36
C GLU A 146 -6.79 -2.10 7.01
N ASP A 147 -8.11 -2.03 7.22
CA ASP A 147 -8.87 -0.79 7.12
C ASP A 147 -8.54 0.11 8.32
N TYR A 148 -7.68 1.08 8.10
CA TYR A 148 -7.18 1.94 9.15
C TYR A 148 -8.28 2.90 9.67
N LEU A 149 -9.28 3.25 8.86
CA LEU A 149 -10.41 4.06 9.31
C LEU A 149 -11.29 3.27 10.29
N GLN A 150 -11.44 1.96 10.08
CA GLN A 150 -12.11 1.08 11.03
C GLN A 150 -11.35 1.00 12.37
N VAL A 151 -10.01 0.88 12.33
CA VAL A 151 -9.18 0.93 13.56
C VAL A 151 -9.39 2.25 14.33
N ILE A 152 -9.39 3.40 13.62
CA ILE A 152 -9.65 4.70 14.24
C ILE A 152 -11.04 4.74 14.86
N LYS A 153 -12.06 4.21 14.18
CA LYS A 153 -13.44 4.17 14.68
C LYS A 153 -13.55 3.40 16.00
N GLU A 154 -12.78 2.32 16.15
CA GLU A 154 -12.79 1.48 17.34
C GLU A 154 -11.97 2.09 18.49
N VAL A 155 -10.78 2.62 18.18
CA VAL A 155 -9.80 3.02 19.20
C VAL A 155 -9.84 4.51 19.52
N SER A 156 -10.18 5.37 18.56
CA SER A 156 -10.16 6.82 18.70
C SER A 156 -11.21 7.51 17.83
N PRO A 157 -12.52 7.23 18.03
CA PRO A 157 -13.60 7.73 17.18
C PRO A 157 -13.68 9.27 17.13
N GLN A 158 -13.16 9.98 18.13
CA GLN A 158 -13.06 11.44 18.14
C GLN A 158 -12.24 12.01 16.98
N LEU A 159 -11.36 11.22 16.37
CA LEU A 159 -10.60 11.63 15.18
C LEU A 159 -11.44 11.62 13.90
N LEU A 160 -12.62 11.00 13.91
CA LEU A 160 -13.58 11.03 12.80
C LEU A 160 -14.48 12.26 12.85
N ASP A 161 -14.53 12.98 13.97
CA ASP A 161 -15.34 14.17 14.16
C ASP A 161 -14.59 15.43 13.68
N PRO A 162 -15.04 16.10 12.60
CA PRO A 162 -14.41 17.33 12.12
C PRO A 162 -14.51 18.48 13.12
N MET A 163 -15.51 18.48 14.00
CA MET A 163 -15.80 19.60 14.90
C MET A 163 -14.88 19.71 16.12
N GLN A 164 -14.07 18.70 16.40
CA GLN A 164 -13.15 18.70 17.56
C GLN A 164 -11.72 19.04 17.20
N LYS A 165 -11.40 19.29 15.93
CA LYS A 165 -10.03 19.54 15.50
C LYS A 165 -9.75 21.04 15.49
N PRO A 166 -8.72 21.53 16.20
CA PRO A 166 -8.28 22.91 16.03
C PRO A 166 -7.94 23.12 14.56
N CYS A 167 -8.40 24.24 14.00
CA CYS A 167 -8.20 24.66 12.61
C CYS A 167 -6.71 24.54 12.22
N ALA A 168 -6.30 23.36 11.73
CA ALA A 168 -4.93 23.10 11.37
C ALA A 168 -4.68 23.83 10.04
N ARG A 169 -3.56 24.56 10.00
CA ARG A 169 -3.16 25.43 8.88
C ARG A 169 -3.42 24.74 7.55
N LYS A 170 -4.11 25.43 6.63
CA LYS A 170 -4.07 25.08 5.21
C LYS A 170 -2.61 24.79 4.85
N PRO A 171 -2.32 23.72 4.11
CA PRO A 171 -0.97 23.42 3.67
C PRO A 171 -0.39 24.68 3.02
N SER A 172 0.70 25.18 3.60
CA SER A 172 1.34 26.40 3.12
C SER A 172 1.92 26.13 1.75
N GLY A 173 1.24 26.64 0.72
CA GLY A 173 1.78 26.73 -0.63
C GLY A 173 2.90 27.78 -0.65
N THR A 174 4.10 27.35 -1.01
CA THR A 174 5.11 28.20 -1.65
C THR A 174 5.73 27.37 -2.76
#